data_AF-A0A838W4M6-F1
#
_entry.id   AF-A0A838W4M6-F1
#
_cell.length_a   1.000
_cell.length_b   1.000
_cell.length_c   1.000
_cell.angle_alpha   90.00
_cell.angle_beta   90.00
_cell.angle_gamma   90.00
#
_symmetry.space_group_name_H-M   'P 1'
#
loop_
_entity.id
_entity.type
_entity.pdbx_description
1 polymer ?
#
loop_
_entity_poly.entity_id
_entity_poly.type
_entity_poly.pdbx_seq_one_letter_code
_entity_poly.pdbx_strand_id
1 'polypeptide(L)'
;ERFGEAREHLSIAVRADDPVVRQRAHYNLGNTHLEPAFGAPASPERAEALQEAVRAYRDALLLDSRDTDAKWNLELAQRLLEEQGAGGAEDDPRQGGGGGAGDDDQAPSRPDPDPAPASGAGAAPRMTRSEAERVLQTAEQRDAALQQQKLRRTETPPPNVRDW
;
A
#
# COMPACT_ATOMS: atom_id res chain seq x y z
N GLU A 1 -20.20 -8.09 -20.28
CA GLU A 1 -20.62 -7.07 -21.27
C GLU A 1 -20.50 -5.64 -20.73
N ARG A 2 -21.17 -5.25 -19.63
CA ARG A 2 -21.18 -3.87 -19.06
C ARG A 2 -19.87 -3.06 -19.13
N PHE A 3 -18.72 -3.63 -18.76
CA PHE A 3 -17.43 -2.92 -18.81
C PHE A 3 -16.89 -2.69 -20.24
N GLY A 4 -17.34 -3.42 -21.26
CA GLY A 4 -16.94 -3.23 -22.65
C GLY A 4 -17.53 -1.94 -23.24
N GLU A 5 -18.85 -1.81 -23.20
CA GLU A 5 -19.60 -0.62 -23.61
C GLU A 5 -19.15 0.64 -22.84
N ALA A 6 -18.94 0.52 -21.53
CA ALA A 6 -18.39 1.61 -20.71
C ALA A 6 -17.01 2.07 -21.22
N ARG A 7 -16.08 1.14 -21.50
CA ARG A 7 -14.74 1.48 -22.04
C ARG A 7 -14.82 2.16 -23.40
N GLU A 8 -15.72 1.72 -24.28
CA GLU A 8 -15.91 2.35 -25.59
C GLU A 8 -16.32 3.82 -25.45
N HIS A 9 -17.38 4.10 -24.69
CA HIS A 9 -17.83 5.47 -24.45
C HIS A 9 -16.79 6.33 -23.72
N LEU A 10 -16.07 5.76 -22.75
CA LEU A 10 -15.00 6.45 -22.03
C LEU A 10 -13.80 6.77 -22.95
N SER A 11 -13.47 5.90 -23.91
CA SER A 11 -12.41 6.14 -24.91
C SER A 11 -12.69 7.32 -25.84
N ILE A 12 -13.97 7.69 -26.00
CA ILE A 12 -14.41 8.90 -26.69
C ILE A 12 -14.35 10.09 -25.72
N ALA A 13 -14.85 9.93 -24.49
CA ALA A 13 -14.90 11.00 -23.50
C ALA A 13 -13.51 11.51 -23.04
N VAL A 14 -12.46 10.68 -23.08
CA VAL A 14 -11.06 11.14 -22.87
C VAL A 14 -10.55 12.10 -23.96
N ARG A 15 -11.31 12.31 -25.04
CA ARG A 15 -11.00 13.28 -26.10
C ARG A 15 -11.85 14.55 -26.02
N ALA A 16 -12.71 14.69 -24.99
CA ALA A 16 -13.47 15.91 -24.77
C ALA A 16 -12.54 17.11 -24.50
N ASP A 17 -12.90 18.29 -24.99
CA ASP A 17 -12.12 19.53 -24.76
C ASP A 17 -12.09 19.93 -23.28
N ASP A 18 -13.22 19.77 -22.58
CA ASP A 18 -13.36 20.07 -21.15
C ASP A 18 -12.41 19.18 -20.32
N PRO A 19 -11.44 19.78 -19.60
CA PRO A 19 -10.49 19.02 -18.80
C PRO A 19 -11.14 18.26 -17.64
N VAL A 20 -12.29 18.71 -17.10
CA VAL A 20 -13.01 18.03 -16.03
C VAL A 20 -13.71 16.78 -16.56
N VAL A 21 -14.32 16.87 -17.76
CA VAL A 21 -14.91 15.69 -18.43
C VAL A 21 -13.82 14.67 -18.75
N ARG A 22 -12.69 15.13 -19.31
CA ARG A 22 -11.55 14.29 -19.66
C ARG A 22 -10.93 13.62 -18.43
N GLN A 23 -10.73 14.34 -17.33
CA GLN A 23 -10.23 13.80 -16.06
C GLN A 23 -11.14 12.69 -15.52
N ARG A 24 -12.45 12.93 -15.47
CA ARG A 24 -13.45 11.94 -15.04
C ARG A 24 -13.51 10.73 -15.98
N ALA A 25 -13.33 10.94 -17.27
CA ALA A 25 -13.27 9.85 -18.25
C ALA A 25 -12.06 8.94 -18.01
N HIS A 26 -10.88 9.51 -17.75
CA HIS A 26 -9.67 8.74 -17.39
C HIS A 26 -9.84 8.02 -16.04
N TYR A 27 -10.37 8.67 -15.00
CA TYR A 27 -10.65 8.03 -13.72
C TYR A 27 -11.60 6.83 -13.85
N ASN A 28 -12.73 7.02 -14.53
CA ASN A 28 -13.71 5.97 -14.75
C ASN A 28 -13.16 4.85 -15.65
N LEU A 29 -12.33 5.19 -16.65
CA LEU A 29 -11.65 4.18 -17.48
C LEU A 29 -10.77 3.30 -16.60
N GLY A 30 -9.99 3.89 -15.69
CA GLY A 30 -9.23 3.15 -14.68
C GLY A 30 -10.10 2.18 -13.87
N ASN A 31 -11.27 2.63 -13.39
CA ASN A 31 -12.20 1.77 -12.65
C ASN A 31 -12.70 0.58 -13.48
N THR A 32 -13.01 0.78 -14.77
CA THR A 32 -13.47 -0.34 -15.64
C THR A 32 -12.41 -1.44 -15.86
N HIS A 33 -11.14 -1.13 -15.60
CA HIS A 33 -10.03 -2.08 -15.63
C HIS A 33 -9.70 -2.65 -14.24
N LEU A 34 -9.72 -1.80 -13.20
CA LEU A 34 -9.41 -2.20 -11.82
C LEU A 34 -10.50 -3.09 -11.20
N GLU A 35 -11.78 -2.76 -11.35
CA GLU A 35 -12.91 -3.51 -10.77
C GLU A 35 -12.89 -5.02 -11.12
N PRO A 36 -12.80 -5.44 -12.40
CA PRO A 36 -12.75 -6.87 -12.73
C PRO A 36 -11.40 -7.54 -12.38
N ALA A 37 -10.32 -6.77 -12.18
CA ALA A 37 -9.03 -7.30 -11.73
C ALA A 37 -8.95 -7.46 -10.20
N PHE A 38 -9.80 -6.74 -9.45
CA PHE A 38 -9.85 -6.78 -8.00
C PHE A 38 -10.41 -8.14 -7.52
N GLY A 39 -9.57 -8.91 -6.83
CA GLY A 39 -9.90 -10.28 -6.40
C GLY A 39 -9.85 -11.34 -7.50
N ALA A 40 -9.53 -10.99 -8.74
CA ALA A 40 -9.25 -11.97 -9.79
C ALA A 40 -7.94 -12.75 -9.49
N PRO A 41 -7.85 -14.04 -9.88
CA PRO A 41 -6.60 -14.79 -9.75
C PRO A 41 -5.50 -14.22 -10.65
N ALA A 42 -4.24 -14.47 -10.29
CA ALA A 42 -3.09 -14.04 -11.10
C ALA A 42 -3.14 -14.67 -12.51
N SER A 43 -3.28 -13.85 -13.55
CA SER A 43 -3.25 -14.24 -14.96
C SER A 43 -2.72 -13.10 -15.84
N PRO A 44 -2.14 -13.36 -17.03
CA PRO A 44 -1.64 -12.31 -17.91
C PRO A 44 -2.66 -11.19 -18.17
N GLU A 45 -3.93 -11.54 -18.33
CA GLU A 45 -5.05 -10.62 -18.55
C GLU A 45 -5.32 -9.72 -17.34
N ARG A 46 -5.17 -10.24 -16.10
CA ARG A 46 -5.22 -9.42 -14.88
C ARG A 46 -4.06 -8.43 -14.82
N ALA A 47 -2.86 -8.84 -15.24
CA ALA A 47 -1.70 -7.94 -15.26
C ALA A 47 -1.89 -6.82 -16.29
N GLU A 48 -2.36 -7.14 -17.49
CA GLU A 48 -2.70 -6.17 -18.53
C GLU A 48 -3.78 -5.19 -18.05
N ALA A 49 -4.87 -5.70 -17.47
CA ALA A 49 -5.93 -4.85 -16.92
C ALA A 49 -5.41 -3.88 -15.85
N LEU A 50 -4.60 -4.35 -14.90
CA LEU A 50 -4.03 -3.47 -13.87
C LEU A 50 -3.04 -2.45 -14.45
N GLN A 51 -2.27 -2.79 -15.49
CA GLN A 51 -1.41 -1.83 -16.18
C GLN A 51 -2.22 -0.72 -16.86
N GLU A 52 -3.32 -1.05 -17.53
CA GLU A 52 -4.21 -0.05 -18.13
C GLU A 52 -4.92 0.81 -17.07
N ALA A 53 -5.30 0.22 -15.93
CA ALA A 53 -5.79 0.99 -14.78
C ALA A 53 -4.74 2.00 -14.28
N VAL A 54 -3.48 1.58 -14.11
CA VAL A 54 -2.36 2.45 -13.72
C VAL A 54 -2.14 3.59 -14.71
N ARG A 55 -2.22 3.35 -16.03
CA ARG A 55 -2.12 4.42 -17.04
C ARG A 55 -3.27 5.41 -16.89
N ALA A 56 -4.51 4.92 -16.84
CA ALA A 56 -5.69 5.75 -16.79
C ALA A 56 -5.74 6.64 -15.53
N TYR A 57 -5.38 6.13 -14.35
CA TYR A 57 -5.32 6.98 -13.14
C TYR A 57 -4.17 8.01 -13.19
N ARG A 58 -3.03 7.69 -13.81
CA ARG A 58 -1.95 8.67 -14.03
C ARG A 58 -2.42 9.81 -14.94
N ASP A 59 -3.11 9.49 -16.04
CA ASP A 59 -3.67 10.51 -16.93
C ASP A 59 -4.72 11.38 -16.24
N ALA A 60 -5.55 10.80 -15.36
CA ALA A 60 -6.48 11.56 -14.53
C ALA A 60 -5.75 12.52 -13.57
N LEU A 61 -4.65 12.08 -12.95
CA LEU A 61 -3.84 12.88 -12.02
C LEU A 61 -2.96 13.93 -12.71
N LEU A 62 -2.67 13.77 -14.01
CA LEU A 62 -2.09 14.85 -14.83
C LEU A 62 -3.08 16.00 -15.07
N LEU A 63 -4.39 15.74 -14.96
CA LEU A 63 -5.46 16.73 -15.16
C LEU A 63 -5.98 17.35 -13.85
N ASP A 64 -6.16 16.56 -12.78
CA ASP A 64 -6.29 17.09 -11.40
C ASP A 64 -5.42 16.29 -10.43
N SER A 65 -4.25 16.83 -10.12
CA SER A 65 -3.28 16.24 -9.19
C SER A 65 -3.73 16.25 -7.73
N ARG A 66 -4.90 16.81 -7.41
CA ARG A 66 -5.48 16.84 -6.05
C ARG A 66 -6.50 15.73 -5.82
N ASP A 67 -6.94 15.03 -6.86
CA ASP A 67 -7.85 13.89 -6.76
C ASP A 67 -7.23 12.82 -5.83
N THR A 68 -7.87 12.61 -4.67
CA THR A 68 -7.42 11.65 -3.65
C THR A 68 -7.81 10.23 -4.02
N ASP A 69 -8.92 10.07 -4.72
CA ASP A 69 -9.49 8.76 -5.03
C ASP A 69 -8.71 8.15 -6.20
N ALA A 70 -8.34 8.96 -7.19
CA ALA A 70 -7.42 8.56 -8.25
C ALA A 70 -6.01 8.18 -7.73
N LYS A 71 -5.50 8.83 -6.67
CA LYS A 71 -4.24 8.43 -6.01
C LYS A 71 -4.37 7.09 -5.32
N TRP A 72 -5.44 6.91 -4.54
CA TRP A 72 -5.69 5.66 -3.83
C TRP A 72 -5.85 4.49 -4.79
N ASN A 73 -6.61 4.67 -5.86
CA ASN A 73 -6.81 3.63 -6.87
C ASN A 73 -5.54 3.35 -7.70
N LEU A 74 -4.70 4.37 -7.95
CA LEU A 74 -3.38 4.18 -8.55
C LEU A 74 -2.47 3.33 -7.64
N GLU A 75 -2.36 3.66 -6.35
CA GLU A 75 -1.57 2.88 -5.39
C GLU A 75 -2.07 1.44 -5.29
N LEU A 76 -3.39 1.23 -5.22
CA LEU A 76 -4.00 -0.09 -5.18
C LEU A 76 -3.67 -0.90 -6.44
N ALA A 77 -3.83 -0.32 -7.63
CA ALA A 77 -3.51 -0.99 -8.89
C ALA A 77 -2.02 -1.35 -9.00
N GLN A 78 -1.12 -0.51 -8.48
CA GLN A 78 0.32 -0.79 -8.43
C GLN A 78 0.66 -1.94 -7.48
N ARG A 79 0.11 -1.97 -6.25
CA ARG A 79 0.33 -3.08 -5.30
C ARG A 79 -0.17 -4.42 -5.86
N LEU A 80 -1.34 -4.42 -6.48
CA LEU A 80 -1.91 -5.62 -7.10
C LEU A 80 -1.06 -6.16 -8.27
N LEU A 81 -0.28 -5.31 -8.94
CA LEU A 81 0.71 -5.72 -9.96
C LEU A 81 1.98 -6.33 -9.33
N GLU A 82 2.48 -5.73 -8.25
CA GLU A 82 3.65 -6.23 -7.53
C GLU A 82 3.40 -7.63 -6.94
N GLU A 83 2.25 -7.81 -6.29
CA GLU A 83 1.76 -9.12 -5.80
C GLU A 83 1.70 -10.17 -6.90
N GLN A 84 1.37 -9.76 -8.14
CA GLN A 84 1.24 -10.66 -9.27
C GLN A 84 2.57 -11.13 -9.84
N GLY A 85 3.64 -10.32 -9.73
CA GLY A 85 4.99 -10.70 -10.10
C GLY A 85 5.74 -11.48 -9.01
N ALA A 86 5.36 -11.31 -7.74
CA ALA A 86 6.04 -11.92 -6.60
C ALA A 86 5.90 -13.46 -6.49
N GLY A 87 4.93 -14.06 -7.19
CA GLY A 87 4.64 -15.50 -7.13
C GLY A 87 5.52 -16.41 -7.99
N GLY A 88 6.70 -15.95 -8.47
CA GLY A 88 7.47 -16.63 -9.52
C GLY A 88 8.99 -16.75 -9.32
N ALA A 89 9.52 -16.55 -8.10
CA ALA A 89 10.96 -16.60 -7.85
C ALA A 89 11.33 -17.39 -6.57
N GLU A 90 11.52 -18.69 -6.73
CA GLU A 90 12.21 -19.57 -5.75
C GLU A 90 13.64 -19.90 -6.26
N ASP A 91 14.61 -19.87 -5.32
CA ASP A 91 16.02 -20.34 -5.36
C ASP A 91 17.06 -19.84 -6.40
N ASP A 92 18.11 -19.13 -5.91
CA ASP A 92 19.52 -19.62 -5.82
C ASP A 92 20.45 -18.50 -5.25
N PRO A 93 21.10 -18.66 -4.08
CA PRO A 93 22.03 -17.68 -3.54
C PRO A 93 23.51 -18.06 -3.77
N ARG A 94 24.20 -17.39 -4.72
CA ARG A 94 25.66 -17.53 -4.90
C ARG A 94 26.43 -16.20 -4.94
N GLN A 95 27.28 -16.06 -3.92
CA GLN A 95 28.71 -15.67 -4.02
C GLN A 95 29.12 -14.17 -3.99
N GLY A 96 30.00 -13.86 -3.01
CA GLY A 96 30.87 -12.67 -2.95
C GLY A 96 30.34 -11.51 -2.06
N GLY A 97 31.14 -10.84 -1.21
CA GLY A 97 32.53 -11.07 -0.80
C GLY A 97 33.25 -9.77 -0.37
N GLY A 98 33.69 -9.68 0.89
CA GLY A 98 34.42 -8.51 1.47
C GLY A 98 33.49 -7.43 2.07
N GLY A 99 33.86 -6.69 3.11
CA GLY A 99 35.10 -6.69 3.91
C GLY A 99 35.45 -5.27 4.39
N GLY A 100 35.45 -5.01 5.70
CA GLY A 100 35.79 -3.70 6.28
C GLY A 100 35.46 -3.63 7.77
N ALA A 101 36.39 -3.14 8.60
CA ALA A 101 36.33 -3.15 10.06
C ALA A 101 36.75 -1.80 10.67
N GLY A 102 36.46 -1.61 11.96
CA GLY A 102 36.79 -0.43 12.79
C GLY A 102 35.54 0.38 13.17
N ASP A 103 35.40 0.90 14.39
CA ASP A 103 36.25 0.77 15.60
C ASP A 103 35.38 1.02 16.87
N ASP A 104 35.93 0.78 18.05
CA ASP A 104 35.21 0.64 19.35
C ASP A 104 34.62 1.93 19.96
N ASP A 105 33.59 1.77 20.82
CA ASP A 105 33.52 2.49 22.10
C ASP A 105 32.62 1.78 23.16
N GLN A 106 32.90 2.00 24.44
CA GLN A 106 32.50 1.17 25.61
C GLN A 106 31.27 1.72 26.38
N ALA A 107 30.50 1.04 27.26
CA ALA A 107 30.36 -0.31 27.87
C ALA A 107 28.96 -0.36 28.62
N PRO A 108 28.52 -1.33 29.49
CA PRO A 108 29.12 -2.57 30.01
C PRO A 108 28.21 -3.86 29.97
N SER A 109 28.80 -4.99 30.40
CA SER A 109 28.25 -6.37 30.50
C SER A 109 27.24 -6.57 31.66
N ARG A 110 26.47 -7.67 31.87
CA ARG A 110 26.21 -9.03 31.29
C ARG A 110 24.88 -9.58 31.96
N PRO A 111 24.28 -10.78 31.70
CA PRO A 111 24.89 -12.10 31.41
C PRO A 111 24.32 -12.89 30.19
N ASP A 112 25.14 -13.81 29.67
CA ASP A 112 24.80 -14.79 28.63
C ASP A 112 24.02 -16.00 29.19
N PRO A 113 23.36 -16.80 28.32
CA PRO A 113 23.77 -18.21 28.26
C PRO A 113 23.91 -18.79 26.84
N ASP A 114 25.15 -19.20 26.52
CA ASP A 114 25.64 -20.36 25.73
C ASP A 114 25.03 -20.79 24.34
N PRO A 115 25.81 -21.52 23.51
CA PRO A 115 25.83 -21.25 22.07
C PRO A 115 25.15 -22.27 21.13
N ALA A 116 24.80 -21.75 19.94
CA ALA A 116 24.67 -22.33 18.59
C ALA A 116 24.60 -23.87 18.37
N PRO A 117 23.90 -24.28 17.29
CA PRO A 117 24.69 -24.56 16.08
C PRO A 117 24.33 -23.66 14.88
N ALA A 118 25.30 -23.48 14.00
CA ALA A 118 25.27 -22.53 12.90
C ALA A 118 24.25 -22.87 11.79
N SER A 119 23.59 -21.84 11.24
CA SER A 119 23.17 -21.78 9.83
C SER A 119 22.73 -20.36 9.45
N GLY A 120 23.30 -19.82 8.37
CA GLY A 120 22.65 -18.78 7.56
C GLY A 120 23.05 -17.33 7.82
N ALA A 121 23.42 -16.64 6.73
CA ALA A 121 23.70 -15.21 6.67
C ALA A 121 22.49 -14.32 7.00
N GLY A 122 22.77 -13.05 7.30
CA GLY A 122 21.75 -12.10 7.75
C GLY A 122 20.84 -11.54 6.66
N ALA A 123 19.70 -11.02 7.12
CA ALA A 123 18.89 -10.00 6.47
C ALA A 123 18.29 -9.12 7.57
N ALA A 124 17.86 -7.89 7.25
CA ALA A 124 16.93 -7.18 8.12
C ALA A 124 15.72 -8.09 8.42
N PRO A 125 15.17 -8.08 9.65
CA PRO A 125 14.29 -9.16 10.11
C PRO A 125 13.10 -9.30 9.16
N ARG A 126 13.08 -10.41 8.42
CA ARG A 126 11.87 -10.91 7.75
C ARG A 126 10.94 -11.38 8.86
N MET A 127 10.27 -10.37 9.41
CA MET A 127 9.24 -10.41 10.41
C MET A 127 8.48 -11.73 10.33
N THR A 128 8.83 -12.64 11.23
CA THR A 128 8.22 -13.97 11.29
C THR A 128 6.72 -13.79 11.44
N ARG A 129 5.93 -14.80 11.05
CA ARG A 129 4.46 -14.73 11.15
C ARG A 129 3.99 -14.26 12.54
N SER A 130 4.66 -14.70 13.61
CA SER A 130 4.38 -14.29 14.99
C SER A 130 4.80 -12.84 15.31
N GLU A 131 5.87 -12.31 14.70
CA GLU A 131 6.21 -10.89 14.80
C GLU A 131 5.24 -10.00 14.01
N ALA A 132 4.78 -10.46 12.84
CA ALA A 132 3.78 -9.76 12.03
C ALA A 132 2.44 -9.66 12.79
N GLU A 133 1.99 -10.77 13.37
CA GLU A 133 0.84 -10.84 14.28
C GLU A 133 1.02 -9.89 15.49
N ARG A 134 2.22 -9.82 16.08
CA ARG A 134 2.52 -8.91 17.20
C ARG A 134 2.44 -7.42 16.82
N VAL A 135 2.90 -7.03 15.64
CA VAL A 135 2.82 -5.62 15.19
C VAL A 135 1.43 -5.24 14.72
N LEU A 136 0.68 -6.16 14.09
CA LEU A 136 -0.75 -5.96 13.83
C LEU A 136 -1.52 -5.70 15.13
N GLN A 137 -1.32 -6.54 16.15
CA GLN A 137 -1.92 -6.36 17.48
C GLN A 137 -1.49 -5.03 18.14
N THR A 138 -0.26 -4.58 17.92
CA THR A 138 0.23 -3.29 18.44
C THR A 138 -0.40 -2.10 17.70
N ALA A 139 -0.64 -2.21 16.40
CA ALA A 139 -1.29 -1.18 15.59
C ALA A 139 -2.77 -1.03 15.98
N GLU A 140 -3.51 -2.13 16.11
CA GLU A 140 -4.92 -2.13 16.55
C GLU A 140 -5.10 -1.45 17.91
N GLN A 141 -4.23 -1.74 18.88
CA GLN A 141 -4.27 -1.10 20.20
C GLN A 141 -4.06 0.43 20.12
N ARG A 142 -3.21 0.89 19.19
CA ARG A 142 -2.93 2.32 19.00
C ARG A 142 -4.12 3.05 18.38
N ASP A 143 -4.80 2.44 17.42
CA ASP A 143 -6.01 2.99 16.80
C ASP A 143 -7.19 3.00 17.78
N ALA A 144 -7.37 1.95 18.58
CA ALA A 144 -8.39 1.90 19.63
C ALA A 144 -8.19 3.01 20.68
N ALA A 145 -6.94 3.28 21.09
CA ALA A 145 -6.61 4.37 22.01
C ALA A 145 -6.90 5.76 21.40
N LEU A 146 -6.62 5.96 20.11
CA LEU A 146 -6.94 7.20 19.39
C LEU A 146 -8.46 7.40 19.23
N GLN A 147 -9.23 6.34 19.00
CA GLN A 147 -10.69 6.40 18.98
C GLN A 147 -11.26 6.79 20.35
N GLN A 148 -10.82 6.16 21.45
CA GLN A 148 -11.24 6.57 22.80
C GLN A 148 -10.89 8.03 23.12
N GLN A 149 -9.70 8.50 22.71
CA GLN A 149 -9.30 9.89 22.95
C GLN A 149 -10.21 10.88 22.19
N LYS A 150 -10.60 10.56 20.95
CA LYS A 150 -11.56 11.37 20.18
C LYS A 150 -12.94 11.42 20.86
N LEU A 151 -13.47 10.28 21.29
CA LEU A 151 -14.75 10.19 22.00
C LEU A 151 -14.75 11.01 23.30
N ARG A 152 -13.71 10.86 24.14
CA ARG A 152 -13.55 11.66 25.38
C ARG A 152 -13.45 13.16 25.11
N ARG A 153 -12.83 13.56 24.00
CA ARG A 153 -12.76 14.98 23.59
C ARG A 153 -14.11 15.53 23.13
N THR A 154 -15.00 14.70 22.59
CA THR A 154 -16.38 15.08 22.23
C THR A 154 -17.37 15.07 23.40
N GLU A 155 -17.05 14.39 24.51
CA GLU A 155 -17.94 14.28 25.69
C GLU A 155 -17.77 15.38 26.75
N THR A 156 -16.87 16.36 26.56
CA THR A 156 -16.68 17.42 27.57
C THR A 156 -17.83 18.43 27.52
N PRO A 157 -18.70 18.53 28.55
CA PRO A 157 -19.82 19.47 28.52
C PRO A 157 -19.32 20.92 28.60
N PRO A 158 -20.03 21.90 28.02
CA PRO A 158 -19.68 23.30 28.17
C PRO A 158 -19.75 23.70 29.67
N PRO A 159 -18.81 24.54 30.15
CA PRO A 159 -18.79 24.95 31.55
C PRO A 159 -20.07 25.72 31.90
N ASN A 160 -20.67 25.36 33.03
CA ASN A 160 -21.84 26.01 33.60
C ASN A 160 -21.58 27.51 33.82
N VAL A 161 -22.13 28.34 32.93
CA VAL A 161 -22.15 29.80 33.10
C VAL A 161 -23.19 30.10 34.18
N ARG A 162 -22.73 30.37 35.40
CA ARG A 162 -23.61 30.83 36.47
C ARG A 162 -24.08 32.25 36.19
N ASP A 163 -25.41 32.41 36.14
CA ASP A 163 -26.06 33.71 36.18
C ASP A 163 -25.65 34.52 37.42
N TRP A 164 -25.42 35.80 37.21
CA TRP A 164 -25.36 36.87 38.21
C TRP A 164 -25.91 38.17 37.59
#